data_AF-A0A936XYS3-F1
#
_entry.id   AF-A0A936XYS3-F1
#
_cell.length_a   1.000
_cell.length_b   1.000
_cell.length_c   1.000
_cell.angle_alpha   90.00
_cell.angle_beta   90.00
_cell.angle_gamma   90.00
#
_symmetry.space_group_name_H-M   'P 1'
#
loop_
_entity.id
_entity.type
_entity.pdbx_description
1 polymer ?
#
loop_
_entity_poly.entity_id
_entity_poly.type
_entity_poly.pdbx_seq_one_letter_code
_entity_poly.pdbx_strand_id
1 'polypeptide(L)'
;MKKFFCSVTLLLVITIANAQQINKTTALALVERNQQLISPFAENLLGSFVSSAYHDAGSNTDKVYLLQQYKNLPVYNQVLSLAFKNGKLVSQSGHFLESVQKKSANISEIPVFSASDAVRTALDDKKLTTALPIFSNSSTDTKNLLANLALPQKILPQN
;
A
#
# COMPACT_ATOMS: atom_id res chain seq x y z
N MET A 1 -3.22 -18.42 -41.17
CA MET A 1 -1.97 -18.63 -40.41
C MET A 1 -1.53 -17.37 -39.65
N LYS A 2 -1.47 -16.18 -40.26
CA LYS A 2 -1.07 -14.92 -39.58
C LYS A 2 -1.87 -14.58 -38.30
N LYS A 3 -3.18 -14.87 -38.28
CA LYS A 3 -4.07 -14.62 -37.12
C LYS A 3 -3.77 -15.54 -35.92
N PHE A 4 -3.41 -16.80 -36.20
CA PHE A 4 -2.95 -17.75 -35.18
C PHE A 4 -1.57 -17.36 -34.66
N PHE A 5 -0.70 -16.85 -35.53
CA PHE A 5 0.62 -16.39 -35.16
C PHE A 5 0.55 -15.21 -34.17
N CYS A 6 -0.28 -14.18 -34.44
CA CYS A 6 -0.50 -13.09 -33.50
C CYS A 6 -1.07 -13.56 -32.14
N SER A 7 -1.99 -14.53 -32.15
CA SER A 7 -2.58 -15.03 -30.91
C SER A 7 -1.57 -15.78 -30.04
N VAL A 8 -0.64 -16.52 -30.64
CA VAL A 8 0.42 -17.23 -29.93
C VAL A 8 1.49 -16.26 -29.41
N THR A 9 1.86 -15.25 -30.20
CA THR A 9 2.80 -14.21 -29.75
C THR A 9 2.23 -13.39 -28.59
N LEU A 10 0.93 -13.06 -28.61
CA LEU A 10 0.28 -12.32 -27.53
C LEU A 10 0.25 -13.14 -26.23
N LEU A 11 0.02 -14.45 -26.32
CA LEU A 11 0.00 -15.33 -25.14
C LEU A 11 1.39 -15.45 -24.48
N LEU A 12 2.47 -15.40 -25.27
CA LEU A 12 3.86 -15.48 -24.77
C LEU A 12 4.30 -14.21 -24.01
N VAL A 13 3.80 -13.03 -24.39
CA VAL A 13 4.15 -11.77 -23.71
C VAL A 13 3.54 -11.69 -22.31
N ILE A 14 2.36 -12.28 -22.10
CA ILE A 14 1.63 -12.23 -20.82
C ILE A 14 2.34 -13.07 -19.74
N THR A 15 3.02 -14.16 -20.11
CA THR A 15 3.70 -15.03 -19.12
C THR A 15 5.01 -14.44 -18.59
N ILE A 16 5.72 -13.64 -19.39
CA ILE A 16 7.00 -13.02 -18.99
C ILE A 16 6.78 -11.86 -18.02
N ALA A 17 5.64 -11.16 -18.10
CA ALA A 17 5.32 -10.04 -17.20
C ALA A 17 5.20 -10.45 -15.72
N ASN A 18 4.73 -11.68 -15.45
CA ASN A 18 4.58 -12.19 -14.09
C ASN A 18 5.91 -12.65 -13.45
N ALA A 19 6.95 -12.90 -14.24
CA ALA A 19 8.25 -13.37 -13.75
C ALA A 19 9.10 -12.25 -13.12
N GLN A 20 8.74 -10.99 -13.36
CA GLN A 20 9.51 -9.85 -12.85
C GLN A 20 9.20 -9.53 -11.39
N GLN A 21 8.05 -9.94 -10.86
CA GLN A 21 7.68 -9.64 -9.48
C GLN A 21 8.37 -10.59 -8.50
N ILE A 22 9.08 -10.02 -7.53
CA ILE A 22 9.69 -10.78 -6.45
C ILE A 22 8.65 -10.92 -5.33
N ASN A 23 8.50 -12.12 -4.80
CA ASN A 23 7.63 -12.35 -3.66
C ASN A 23 8.11 -11.53 -2.45
N LYS A 24 7.19 -10.88 -1.72
CA LYS A 24 7.50 -10.10 -0.52
C LYS A 24 8.32 -10.87 0.51
N THR A 25 8.07 -12.16 0.69
CA THR A 25 8.84 -13.02 1.61
C THR A 25 10.30 -13.16 1.20
N THR A 26 10.55 -13.36 -0.11
CA THR A 26 11.92 -13.43 -0.65
C THR A 26 12.63 -12.08 -0.54
N ALA A 27 11.90 -10.98 -0.79
CA ALA A 27 12.42 -9.63 -0.61
C ALA A 27 12.80 -9.34 0.85
N LEU A 28 11.97 -9.76 1.82
CA LEU A 28 12.28 -9.65 3.24
C LEU A 28 13.55 -10.43 3.59
N ALA A 29 13.71 -11.66 3.11
CA ALA A 29 14.91 -12.46 3.35
C ALA A 29 16.19 -11.81 2.79
N LEU A 30 16.10 -11.08 1.66
CA LEU A 30 17.22 -10.29 1.12
C LEU A 30 17.60 -9.13 2.05
N VAL A 31 16.59 -8.43 2.57
CA VAL A 31 16.76 -7.31 3.52
C VAL A 31 17.36 -7.80 4.83
N GLU A 32 16.80 -8.86 5.42
CA GLU A 32 17.28 -9.44 6.69
C GLU A 32 18.74 -9.89 6.58
N ARG A 33 19.12 -10.57 5.50
CA ARG A 33 20.50 -11.01 5.27
C ARG A 33 21.50 -9.87 5.21
N ASN A 34 21.07 -8.68 4.77
CA ASN A 34 21.92 -7.50 4.61
C ASN A 34 21.62 -6.42 5.66
N GLN A 35 20.87 -6.73 6.72
CA GLN A 35 20.36 -5.76 7.71
C GLN A 35 21.46 -4.87 8.27
N GLN A 36 22.62 -5.44 8.61
CA GLN A 36 23.76 -4.70 9.16
C GLN A 36 24.31 -3.61 8.23
N LEU A 37 24.18 -3.79 6.92
CA LEU A 37 24.61 -2.81 5.91
C LEU A 37 23.52 -1.78 5.61
N ILE A 38 22.25 -2.16 5.79
CA ILE A 38 21.09 -1.33 5.44
C ILE A 38 20.81 -0.28 6.52
N SER A 39 20.80 -0.71 7.78
CA SER A 39 20.59 0.17 8.93
C SER A 39 21.37 -0.37 10.14
N PRO A 40 22.29 0.41 10.74
CA PRO A 40 22.97 0.01 11.96
C PRO A 40 21.99 -0.12 13.15
N PHE A 41 20.83 0.54 13.07
CA PHE A 41 19.74 0.43 14.04
C PHE A 41 18.69 -0.56 13.54
N ALA A 42 18.65 -1.75 14.17
CA ALA A 42 17.72 -2.83 13.82
C ALA A 42 16.23 -2.43 13.99
N GLU A 43 15.97 -1.50 14.89
CA GLU A 43 14.66 -0.97 15.25
C GLU A 43 13.92 -0.34 14.06
N ASN A 44 14.67 0.32 13.17
CA ASN A 44 14.10 0.97 12.00
C ASN A 44 13.61 -0.03 10.95
N LEU A 45 14.25 -1.21 10.86
CA LEU A 45 13.85 -2.26 9.94
C LEU A 45 12.64 -3.05 10.45
N LEU A 46 12.53 -3.27 11.77
CA LEU A 46 11.36 -3.89 12.40
C LEU A 46 10.09 -3.04 12.22
N GLY A 47 10.24 -1.72 12.24
CA GLY A 47 9.18 -0.77 11.90
C GLY A 47 9.08 -0.48 10.41
N SER A 48 9.29 -1.47 9.52
CA SER A 48 9.18 -1.26 8.07
C SER A 48 8.55 -2.44 7.35
N PHE A 49 8.06 -2.23 6.13
CA PHE A 49 7.52 -3.29 5.29
C PHE A 49 7.89 -3.11 3.81
N VAL A 50 7.90 -4.22 3.08
CA VAL A 50 8.13 -4.22 1.62
C VAL A 50 6.90 -3.68 0.91
N SER A 51 7.04 -2.49 0.33
CA SER A 51 6.00 -1.86 -0.49
C SER A 51 5.97 -2.45 -1.90
N SER A 52 7.14 -2.68 -2.49
CA SER A 52 7.32 -3.27 -3.82
C SER A 52 8.64 -4.02 -3.91
N ALA A 53 8.67 -5.09 -4.70
CA ALA A 53 9.89 -5.80 -5.04
C ALA A 53 9.81 -6.41 -6.45
N TYR A 54 10.86 -6.25 -7.25
CA TYR A 54 10.93 -6.79 -8.60
C TYR A 54 12.38 -7.02 -9.04
N HIS A 55 12.57 -7.95 -9.97
CA HIS A 55 13.84 -8.20 -10.62
C HIS A 55 14.00 -7.28 -11.84
N ASP A 56 15.07 -6.50 -11.87
CA ASP A 56 15.45 -5.62 -12.97
C ASP A 56 16.48 -6.33 -13.87
N ALA A 57 16.03 -6.83 -15.01
CA ALA A 57 16.88 -7.53 -15.98
C ALA A 57 17.96 -6.63 -16.60
N GLY A 58 17.73 -5.31 -16.68
CA GLY A 58 18.69 -4.38 -17.29
C GLY A 58 19.94 -4.20 -16.44
N SER A 59 19.77 -4.14 -15.12
CA SER A 59 20.89 -4.06 -14.16
C SER A 59 21.28 -5.42 -13.57
N ASN A 60 20.48 -6.47 -13.84
CA ASN A 60 20.54 -7.78 -13.20
C ASN A 60 20.58 -7.64 -11.67
N THR A 61 19.61 -6.90 -11.13
CA THR A 61 19.46 -6.67 -9.69
C THR A 61 18.03 -6.89 -9.21
N ASP A 62 17.91 -7.37 -7.98
CA ASP A 62 16.63 -7.44 -7.27
C ASP A 62 16.41 -6.09 -6.58
N LYS A 63 15.39 -5.35 -7.01
CA LYS A 63 15.01 -4.07 -6.42
C LYS A 63 13.95 -4.29 -5.35
N VAL A 64 14.19 -3.74 -4.16
CA VAL A 64 13.28 -3.83 -3.02
C VAL A 64 13.05 -2.43 -2.46
N TYR A 65 11.79 -2.08 -2.26
CA TYR A 65 11.37 -0.80 -1.72
C TYR A 65 10.73 -1.02 -0.35
N LEU A 66 11.28 -0.32 0.65
CA LEU A 66 10.81 -0.37 2.02
C LEU A 66 10.12 0.95 2.38
N LEU A 67 8.98 0.83 3.06
CA LEU A 67 8.29 1.94 3.71
C LEU A 67 8.39 1.78 5.22
N GLN A 68 8.62 2.88 5.92
CA GLN A 68 8.56 2.91 7.38
C GLN A 68 7.10 2.82 7.85
N GLN A 69 6.92 2.23 9.02
CA GLN A 69 5.67 2.10 9.74
C GLN A 69 5.89 2.49 11.20
N TYR A 70 5.01 3.33 11.73
CA TYR A 70 5.02 3.72 13.14
C TYR A 70 3.61 3.64 13.71
N LYS A 71 3.43 2.97 14.85
CA LYS A 71 2.10 2.68 15.44
C LYS A 71 1.10 2.07 14.43
N ASN A 72 1.58 1.16 13.59
CA ASN A 72 0.82 0.53 12.51
C ASN A 72 0.34 1.47 11.39
N LEU A 73 0.86 2.70 11.34
CA LEU A 73 0.60 3.65 10.26
C LEU A 73 1.79 3.72 9.30
N PRO A 74 1.58 3.54 7.99
CA PRO A 74 2.64 3.70 7.00
C PRO A 74 3.04 5.17 6.85
N VAL A 75 4.34 5.42 6.73
CA VAL A 75 4.91 6.75 6.52
C VAL A 75 5.31 6.89 5.05
N TYR A 76 4.45 7.51 4.24
CA TYR A 76 4.62 7.57 2.78
C TYR A 76 5.62 8.62 2.28
N ASN A 77 6.10 9.51 3.15
CA ASN A 77 6.96 10.63 2.75
C ASN A 77 8.35 10.20 2.27
N GLN A 78 8.83 9.02 2.67
CA GLN A 78 10.14 8.52 2.28
C GLN A 78 10.10 7.03 2.00
N VAL A 79 10.79 6.62 0.93
CA VAL A 79 10.96 5.22 0.52
C VAL A 79 12.45 4.89 0.58
N LEU A 80 12.80 3.81 1.27
CA LEU A 80 14.15 3.26 1.24
C LEU A 80 14.24 2.27 0.06
N SER A 81 15.03 2.63 -0.94
CA SER A 81 15.24 1.85 -2.15
C SER A 81 16.53 1.05 -2.04
N LEU A 82 16.44 -0.25 -2.25
CA LEU A 82 17.55 -1.19 -2.13
C LEU A 82 17.69 -1.97 -3.45
N ALA A 83 18.92 -2.19 -3.87
CA ALA A 83 19.23 -3.08 -4.99
C ALA A 83 20.19 -4.16 -4.53
N PHE A 84 19.85 -5.41 -4.84
CA PHE A 84 20.65 -6.58 -4.51
C PHE A 84 21.16 -7.25 -5.78
N LYS A 85 22.42 -7.69 -5.77
CA LYS A 85 23.00 -8.52 -6.83
C LYS A 85 23.55 -9.78 -6.21
N ASN A 86 23.11 -10.94 -6.69
CA ASN A 86 23.49 -12.25 -6.13
C ASN A 86 23.27 -12.31 -4.60
N GLY A 87 22.16 -11.74 -4.12
CA GLY A 87 21.79 -11.73 -2.70
C GLY A 87 22.55 -10.74 -1.81
N LYS A 88 23.47 -9.94 -2.37
CA LYS A 88 24.25 -8.92 -1.65
C LYS A 88 23.75 -7.53 -1.99
N LEU A 89 23.69 -6.64 -0.99
CA LEU A 89 23.36 -5.24 -1.21
C LEU A 89 24.44 -4.58 -2.08
N VAL A 90 24.01 -3.98 -3.20
CA VAL A 90 24.92 -3.25 -4.12
C VAL A 90 24.57 -1.77 -4.24
N SER A 91 23.34 -1.39 -3.89
CA SER A 91 22.93 0.01 -3.86
C SER A 91 21.86 0.23 -2.80
N GLN A 92 21.94 1.40 -2.15
CA GLN A 92 20.95 1.89 -1.21
C GLN A 92 20.70 3.37 -1.49
N SER A 93 19.44 3.78 -1.44
CA SER A 93 19.05 5.17 -1.64
C SER A 93 17.83 5.51 -0.79
N GLY A 94 17.84 6.70 -0.18
CA GLY A 94 16.87 7.08 0.84
C GLY A 94 17.28 6.62 2.24
N HIS A 95 16.48 7.01 3.22
CA HIS A 95 16.65 6.68 4.63
C HIS A 95 15.28 6.64 5.30
N PHE A 96 15.24 6.15 6.54
CA PHE A 96 14.05 6.25 7.37
C PHE A 96 14.04 7.59 8.11
N LEU A 97 12.85 8.10 8.42
CA LEU A 97 12.70 9.33 9.17
C LEU A 97 13.01 9.08 10.64
N GLU A 98 14.15 9.58 11.11
CA GLU A 98 14.63 9.41 12.50
C GLU A 98 13.78 10.14 13.55
N SER A 99 12.99 11.13 13.12
CA SER A 99 12.28 12.04 14.03
C SER A 99 10.79 11.74 14.20
N VAL A 100 10.25 10.68 13.58
CA VAL A 100 8.82 10.33 13.68
C VAL A 100 8.46 10.12 15.15
N GLN A 101 9.21 9.27 15.84
CA GLN A 101 9.03 8.96 17.26
C GLN A 101 9.12 10.23 18.11
N LYS A 102 10.11 11.10 17.87
CA LYS A 102 10.31 12.34 18.64
C LYS A 102 9.15 13.34 18.45
N LYS A 103 8.61 13.44 17.23
CA LYS A 103 7.56 14.40 16.90
C LYS A 103 6.15 13.92 17.27
N SER A 104 5.92 12.61 17.30
CA SER A 104 4.59 12.03 17.54
C SER A 104 4.48 11.15 18.78
N ALA A 105 5.47 11.18 19.69
CA ALA A 105 5.48 10.35 20.91
C ALA A 105 4.16 10.44 21.70
N ASN A 106 3.64 11.66 21.87
CA ASN A 106 2.45 11.94 22.67
C ASN A 106 1.17 12.10 21.84
N ILE A 107 1.22 11.78 20.54
CA ILE A 107 0.06 11.89 19.64
C ILE A 107 -0.57 10.50 19.50
N SER A 108 -1.89 10.42 19.71
CA SER A 108 -2.64 9.19 19.48
C SER A 108 -2.66 8.83 18.00
N GLU A 109 -2.55 7.54 17.71
CA GLU A 109 -2.77 6.95 16.39
C GLU A 109 -4.25 6.95 15.98
N ILE A 110 -5.17 7.20 16.92
CA ILE A 110 -6.61 7.27 16.67
C ILE A 110 -6.93 8.66 16.11
N PRO A 111 -7.47 8.76 14.89
CA PRO A 111 -7.81 10.05 14.30
C PRO A 111 -8.98 10.70 15.05
N VAL A 112 -8.86 12.01 15.30
CA VAL A 112 -9.93 12.82 15.92
C VAL A 112 -11.09 13.04 14.95
N PHE A 113 -10.80 13.07 13.65
CA PHE A 113 -11.78 13.29 12.59
C PHE A 113 -12.01 12.01 11.79
N SER A 114 -13.25 11.83 11.31
CA SER A 114 -13.55 10.73 10.39
C SER A 114 -12.87 10.95 9.04
N ALA A 115 -12.64 9.86 8.29
CA ALA A 115 -12.07 9.95 6.95
C ALA A 115 -12.94 10.80 6.01
N SER A 116 -14.28 10.73 6.12
CA SER A 116 -15.19 11.54 5.31
C SER A 116 -15.07 13.03 5.63
N ASP A 117 -14.96 13.40 6.91
CA ASP A 117 -14.85 14.81 7.31
C ASP A 117 -13.50 15.39 6.89
N ALA A 118 -12.43 14.61 6.99
CA ALA A 118 -11.10 15.00 6.51
C ALA A 118 -11.10 15.28 5.00
N VAL A 119 -11.74 14.41 4.21
CA VAL A 119 -11.83 14.60 2.75
C VAL A 119 -12.72 15.79 2.39
N ARG A 120 -13.89 15.94 3.03
CA ARG A 120 -14.78 17.10 2.81
C ARG A 120 -14.06 18.41 3.11
N THR A 121 -13.41 18.49 4.27
CA THR A 121 -12.64 19.68 4.69
C THR A 121 -11.52 20.00 3.69
N ALA A 122 -10.80 18.99 3.20
CA ALA A 122 -9.75 19.17 2.20
C ALA A 122 -10.29 19.66 0.86
N LEU A 123 -11.47 19.21 0.45
CA LEU A 123 -12.13 19.67 -0.79
C LEU A 123 -12.61 21.12 -0.66
N ASP A 124 -13.20 21.47 0.47
CA ASP A 124 -13.64 22.84 0.77
C ASP A 124 -12.45 23.80 0.78
N ASP A 125 -11.34 23.42 1.42
CA ASP A 125 -10.06 24.16 1.41
C ASP A 125 -9.54 24.36 -0.02
N LYS A 126 -9.69 23.34 -0.88
CA LYS A 126 -9.30 23.41 -2.30
C LYS A 126 -10.36 24.02 -3.20
N LYS A 127 -11.52 24.45 -2.66
CA LYS A 127 -12.66 25.01 -3.40
C LYS A 127 -13.16 24.09 -4.52
N LEU A 128 -13.08 22.78 -4.30
CA LEU A 128 -13.50 21.77 -5.27
C LEU A 128 -14.93 21.33 -4.96
N THR A 129 -15.81 21.44 -5.95
CA THR A 129 -17.19 20.95 -5.82
C THR A 129 -17.26 19.48 -6.21
N THR A 130 -17.73 18.63 -5.29
CA THR A 130 -17.97 17.21 -5.58
C THR A 130 -19.37 16.98 -6.13
N ALA A 131 -19.46 16.27 -7.26
CA ALA A 131 -20.75 15.89 -7.86
C ALA A 131 -21.52 14.82 -7.06
N LEU A 132 -20.84 14.09 -6.17
CA LEU A 132 -21.43 13.03 -5.36
C LEU A 132 -21.22 13.30 -3.86
N PRO A 133 -22.21 12.98 -3.01
CA PRO A 133 -22.05 13.05 -1.57
C PRO A 133 -20.98 12.05 -1.10
N ILE A 134 -20.05 12.54 -0.28
CA ILE A 134 -19.06 11.70 0.40
C ILE A 134 -19.72 11.14 1.66
N PHE A 135 -19.92 9.83 1.74
CA PHE A 135 -20.50 9.19 2.91
C PHE A 135 -19.42 8.73 3.89
N SER A 136 -19.76 8.70 5.18
CA SER A 136 -18.92 8.08 6.20
C SER A 136 -19.17 6.57 6.19
N ASN A 137 -18.11 5.77 6.12
CA ASN A 137 -18.24 4.32 6.30
C ASN A 137 -18.21 4.01 7.81
N SER A 138 -19.15 4.58 8.56
CA SER A 138 -19.45 4.13 9.92
C SER A 138 -20.24 2.82 9.82
N SER A 139 -19.96 1.83 10.67
CA SER A 139 -20.73 0.57 10.70
C SER A 139 -22.23 0.78 11.01
N THR A 140 -22.59 1.98 11.45
CA THR A 140 -23.97 2.40 11.66
C THR A 140 -24.66 2.82 10.35
N ASP A 141 -23.92 3.38 9.39
CA ASP A 141 -24.47 3.87 8.12
C ASP A 141 -24.80 2.75 7.13
N THR A 142 -24.05 1.64 7.16
CA THR A 142 -24.36 0.45 6.36
C THR A 142 -25.68 -0.20 6.78
N LYS A 143 -26.06 -0.16 8.06
CA LYS A 143 -27.37 -0.62 8.52
C LYS A 143 -28.52 0.23 7.95
N ASN A 144 -28.34 1.55 7.91
CA ASN A 144 -29.35 2.47 7.40
C ASN A 144 -29.52 2.38 5.86
N LEU A 145 -28.42 2.12 5.14
CA LEU A 145 -28.46 1.85 3.70
C LEU A 145 -29.20 0.55 3.37
N LEU A 146 -28.97 -0.53 4.13
CA LEU A 146 -29.67 -1.81 3.96
C LEU A 146 -31.15 -1.74 4.37
N ALA A 147 -31.48 -0.94 5.39
CA ALA A 147 -32.86 -0.70 5.80
C ALA A 147 -33.68 0.06 4.73
N ASN A 148 -33.06 1.01 4.02
CA ASN A 148 -33.71 1.78 2.96
C ASN A 148 -33.79 1.05 1.60
N LEU A 149 -33.13 -0.11 1.46
CA LEU A 149 -33.24 -1.00 0.29
C LEU A 149 -34.27 -2.11 0.49
N ALA A 150 -34.79 -2.29 1.70
CA ALA A 150 -35.87 -3.23 1.98
C ALA A 150 -37.20 -2.65 1.46
N LEU A 151 -37.64 -3.14 0.30
CA LEU A 151 -38.97 -2.88 -0.27
C LEU A 151 -40.07 -3.06 0.79
N PRO A 152 -41.13 -2.24 0.80
CA PRO A 152 -42.17 -2.30 1.83
C PRO A 152 -42.84 -3.67 1.81
N GLN A 153 -42.74 -4.41 2.91
CA GLN A 153 -43.47 -5.66 3.09
C GLN A 153 -44.97 -5.38 3.08
N LYS A 154 -45.62 -5.85 2.01
CA LYS A 154 -47.07 -5.88 1.82
C LYS A 154 -47.74 -6.56 3.02
N ILE A 155 -48.53 -5.78 3.77
CA ILE A 155 -49.37 -6.25 4.86
C ILE A 155 -50.49 -7.12 4.24
N LEU A 156 -50.63 -8.37 4.68
CA LEU A 156 -51.82 -9.20 4.44
C LEU A 156 -52.56 -9.37 5.77
N PRO A 157 -53.90 -9.27 5.78
CA PRO A 157 -54.69 -9.20 7.00
C PRO A 157 -54.75 -10.56 7.71
N GLN A 158 -54.69 -10.49 9.04
CA GLN A 158 -54.92 -11.60 9.97
C GLN A 158 -56.39 -12.03 9.89
N ASN A 159 -56.63 -13.35 9.84
CA ASN A 159 -57.94 -13.95 9.98
C ASN A 159 -58.04 -14.62 11.36
#